data_AF-A0A2V4NCQ0-F1
#
_entry.id   AF-A0A2V4NCQ0-F1
#
_cell.length_a   1.000
_cell.length_b   1.000
_cell.length_c   1.000
_cell.angle_alpha   90.00
_cell.angle_beta   90.00
_cell.angle_gamma   90.00
#
_symmetry.space_group_name_H-M   'P 1'
#
loop_
_entity.id
_entity.type
_entity.pdbx_description
1 polymer ?
#
loop_
_entity_poly.entity_id
_entity_poly.type
_entity_poly.pdbx_seq_one_letter_code
_entity_poly.pdbx_strand_id
1 'polypeptide(L)'
;MNRSCVVGELTASAECPPGRAVVATRFRHGDRAAVHSPGAELLAGTLDRYGLTAALGVLGPPGPAAVDSAGFAVSFELGAPGYAGLAAVVAPGDRDARELTRRAVERWAAVLRTRLLVATGSAPHCRGARDLAEAVRQAGQATAGPVLVSAAGGCGTAAAEAEGAAPAARAGEVLVVGPLGAPDQTRRQALAVGATVVDVPCRRLAAAEAEIARLAGAGEQVLLAAREDTAAVRRLAGSPQVLGVVTGRQDCAQVRVPDPRRVGVALSPGQPVQPLLRLSDELRRQFGHIVPQHPSTYCFEADDRRDSVRAVAALADLLLVAAAPDDAEAARLASWAPPGVAVRVVTGVREIEPEWLAGVGAVGVTETVHASVALAGQILAALRGLGPSDTVYRSVTTRRAGTGRE
;
A
#
# COMPACT_ATOMS: atom_id res chain seq x y z
N MET A 1 -2.92 3.07 -31.93
CA MET A 1 -3.61 4.35 -31.68
C MET A 1 -5.10 4.13 -31.84
N ASN A 2 -5.90 4.62 -30.89
CA ASN A 2 -7.35 4.59 -30.99
C ASN A 2 -7.77 5.56 -32.12
N ARG A 3 -8.35 5.04 -33.21
CA ARG A 3 -8.75 5.86 -34.38
C ARG A 3 -9.85 6.88 -34.03
N SER A 4 -10.49 6.72 -32.88
CA SER A 4 -11.49 7.65 -32.35
C SER A 4 -10.90 8.77 -31.48
N CYS A 5 -9.57 8.95 -31.39
CA CYS A 5 -9.02 10.04 -30.59
C CYS A 5 -9.27 11.41 -31.25
N VAL A 6 -9.93 12.32 -30.54
CA VAL A 6 -10.09 13.73 -30.94
C VAL A 6 -9.46 14.60 -29.88
N VAL A 7 -8.60 15.52 -30.31
CA VAL A 7 -7.91 16.52 -29.49
C VAL A 7 -8.26 17.89 -30.04
N GLY A 8 -8.63 18.84 -29.19
CA GLY A 8 -8.98 20.17 -29.65
C GLY A 8 -9.41 21.12 -28.55
N GLU A 9 -9.81 22.31 -28.99
CA GLU A 9 -10.33 23.34 -28.10
C GLU A 9 -11.69 22.95 -27.52
N LEU A 10 -11.93 23.40 -26.29
CA LEU A 10 -13.19 23.20 -25.58
C LEU A 10 -13.68 24.57 -25.08
N THR A 11 -14.95 24.87 -25.36
CA THR A 11 -15.67 25.96 -24.69
C THR A 11 -16.72 25.35 -23.78
N ALA A 12 -16.73 25.75 -22.51
CA ALA A 12 -17.71 25.27 -21.55
C ALA A 12 -18.08 26.34 -20.54
N SER A 13 -19.28 26.21 -19.97
CA SER A 13 -19.73 27.05 -18.86
C SER A 13 -19.12 26.57 -17.55
N ALA A 14 -18.20 27.36 -17.01
CA ALA A 14 -17.60 27.17 -15.69
C ALA A 14 -17.12 28.52 -15.14
N GLU A 15 -17.27 28.74 -13.83
CA GLU A 15 -16.66 29.89 -13.16
C GLU A 15 -15.18 29.58 -12.87
N CYS A 16 -14.28 30.23 -13.61
CA CYS A 16 -12.83 30.09 -13.43
C CYS A 16 -12.20 31.45 -13.09
N PRO A 17 -11.77 31.67 -11.83
CA PRO A 17 -10.90 32.79 -11.50
C PRO A 17 -9.55 32.69 -12.23
N PRO A 18 -8.85 33.82 -12.48
CA PRO A 18 -7.47 33.80 -12.97
C PRO A 18 -6.55 32.94 -12.08
N GLY A 19 -5.60 32.23 -12.69
CA GLY A 19 -4.69 31.32 -11.98
C GLY A 19 -5.33 30.02 -11.46
N ARG A 20 -6.59 29.74 -11.82
CA ARG A 20 -7.28 28.48 -11.52
C ARG A 20 -7.71 27.77 -12.79
N ALA A 21 -7.80 26.45 -12.72
CA ALA A 21 -8.35 25.60 -13.77
C ALA A 21 -9.47 24.72 -13.21
N VAL A 22 -10.53 24.52 -14.00
CA VAL A 22 -11.55 23.50 -13.72
C VAL A 22 -11.31 22.32 -14.62
N VAL A 23 -10.94 21.19 -14.01
CA VAL A 23 -10.72 19.92 -14.70
C VAL A 23 -12.02 19.13 -14.70
N ALA A 24 -12.44 18.69 -15.89
CA ALA A 24 -13.69 18.00 -16.09
C ALA A 24 -13.66 16.61 -15.46
N THR A 25 -14.65 16.28 -14.64
CA THR A 25 -15.04 14.90 -14.31
C THR A 25 -16.04 14.34 -15.33
N ARG A 26 -16.81 15.23 -15.96
CA ARG A 26 -17.73 14.96 -17.06
C ARG A 26 -17.85 16.20 -17.97
N PHE A 27 -17.88 16.00 -19.29
CA PHE A 27 -17.96 17.09 -20.27
C PHE A 27 -18.57 16.64 -21.61
N ARG A 28 -18.70 17.56 -22.57
CA ARG A 28 -19.01 17.28 -23.99
C ARG A 28 -17.84 17.72 -24.86
N HIS A 29 -17.55 17.00 -25.94
CA HIS A 29 -16.45 17.33 -26.85
C HIS A 29 -16.82 17.00 -28.30
N GLY A 30 -16.95 18.04 -29.13
CA GLY A 30 -17.49 17.91 -30.49
C GLY A 30 -18.91 17.33 -30.49
N ASP A 31 -19.20 16.45 -31.45
CA ASP A 31 -20.51 15.81 -31.62
C ASP A 31 -20.75 14.63 -30.66
N ARG A 32 -19.88 14.42 -29.67
CA ARG A 32 -20.00 13.30 -28.74
C ARG A 32 -21.05 13.56 -27.68
N ALA A 33 -21.66 12.45 -27.24
CA ALA A 33 -22.42 12.42 -26.01
C ALA A 33 -21.52 12.72 -24.78
N ALA A 34 -22.05 12.54 -23.57
CA ALA A 34 -21.28 12.80 -22.36
C ALA A 34 -19.96 12.00 -22.33
N VAL A 35 -18.85 12.71 -22.15
CA VAL A 35 -17.50 12.16 -21.97
C VAL A 35 -17.22 12.10 -20.47
N HIS A 36 -16.83 10.92 -19.99
CA HIS A 36 -16.41 10.72 -18.61
C HIS A 36 -14.89 10.87 -18.49
N SER A 37 -14.43 11.40 -17.36
CA SER A 37 -13.01 11.63 -17.11
C SER A 37 -12.54 10.92 -15.83
N PRO A 38 -12.38 9.58 -15.86
CA PRO A 38 -11.81 8.85 -14.72
C PRO A 38 -10.40 9.35 -14.36
N GLY A 39 -9.64 9.81 -15.35
CA GLY A 39 -8.29 10.36 -15.17
C GLY A 39 -8.24 11.84 -14.80
N ALA A 40 -9.35 12.47 -14.38
CA ALA A 40 -9.39 13.90 -14.06
C ALA A 40 -8.31 14.32 -13.04
N GLU A 41 -8.10 13.51 -12.00
CA GLU A 41 -7.06 13.77 -10.97
C GLU A 41 -5.63 13.79 -11.56
N LEU A 42 -5.37 13.01 -12.61
CA LEU A 42 -4.05 12.99 -13.28
C LEU A 42 -3.76 14.33 -13.98
N LEU A 43 -4.77 14.84 -14.70
CA LEU A 43 -4.68 16.14 -15.37
C LEU A 43 -4.61 17.27 -14.33
N ALA A 44 -5.41 17.20 -13.27
CA ALA A 44 -5.37 18.17 -12.18
C ALA A 44 -3.99 18.26 -11.52
N GLY A 45 -3.37 17.13 -11.19
CA GLY A 45 -2.01 17.12 -10.64
C GLY A 45 -0.95 17.72 -11.57
N THR A 46 -1.12 17.54 -12.89
CA THR A 46 -0.23 18.17 -13.89
C THR A 46 -0.39 19.69 -13.91
N LEU A 47 -1.63 20.17 -13.84
CA LEU A 47 -1.92 21.62 -13.82
C LEU A 47 -1.46 22.27 -12.51
N ASP A 48 -1.63 21.60 -11.37
CA ASP A 48 -1.11 22.06 -10.07
C ASP A 48 0.42 22.25 -10.14
N ARG A 49 1.14 21.31 -10.74
CA ARG A 49 2.60 21.42 -10.99
C ARG A 49 2.97 22.57 -11.94
N TYR A 50 2.07 22.97 -12.82
CA TYR A 50 2.25 24.14 -13.70
C TYR A 50 1.89 25.46 -13.01
N GLY A 51 1.48 25.42 -11.75
CA GLY A 51 1.09 26.60 -10.98
C GLY A 51 -0.38 27.03 -11.16
N LEU A 52 -1.21 26.21 -11.81
CA LEU A 52 -2.65 26.43 -11.93
C LEU A 52 -3.38 25.60 -10.89
N THR A 53 -4.00 26.26 -9.90
CA THR A 53 -4.78 25.54 -8.88
C THR A 53 -5.96 24.83 -9.54
N ALA A 54 -5.93 23.50 -9.58
CA ALA A 54 -6.90 22.68 -10.30
C ALA A 54 -8.02 22.17 -9.37
N ALA A 55 -9.26 22.56 -9.68
CA ALA A 55 -10.47 22.03 -9.07
C ALA A 55 -11.17 21.05 -10.01
N LEU A 56 -11.77 20.00 -9.47
CA LEU A 56 -12.58 19.07 -10.26
C LEU A 56 -14.01 19.58 -10.39
N GLY A 57 -14.61 19.46 -11.57
CA GLY A 57 -15.98 19.90 -11.80
C GLY A 57 -16.65 19.25 -13.01
N VAL A 58 -17.97 19.39 -13.12
CA VAL A 58 -18.72 19.02 -14.33
C VAL A 58 -18.72 20.21 -15.27
N LEU A 59 -18.31 20.00 -16.52
CA LEU A 59 -18.35 21.04 -17.55
C LEU A 59 -19.63 20.87 -18.38
N GLY A 60 -20.54 21.84 -18.23
CA GLY A 60 -21.77 21.92 -19.00
C GLY A 60 -21.55 22.48 -20.42
N PRO A 61 -22.52 22.31 -21.33
CA PRO A 61 -22.49 23.01 -22.61
C PRO A 61 -22.47 24.53 -22.39
N PRO A 62 -21.87 25.31 -23.32
CA PRO A 62 -21.91 26.76 -23.25
C PRO A 62 -23.36 27.25 -23.21
N GLY A 63 -23.71 28.03 -22.18
CA GLY A 63 -25.03 28.61 -21.96
C GLY A 63 -25.05 30.11 -22.27
N PRO A 64 -26.22 30.69 -22.62
CA PRO A 64 -26.33 32.09 -23.07
C PRO A 64 -25.99 33.14 -22.00
N ALA A 65 -25.87 32.75 -20.72
CA ALA A 65 -25.62 33.63 -19.58
C ALA A 65 -24.34 33.28 -18.79
N ALA A 66 -23.59 32.26 -19.21
CA ALA A 66 -22.37 31.85 -18.52
C ALA A 66 -21.15 32.59 -19.11
N VAL A 67 -20.16 32.92 -18.27
CA VAL A 67 -18.86 33.34 -18.78
C VAL A 67 -18.22 32.13 -19.46
N ASP A 68 -18.17 32.15 -20.79
CA ASP A 68 -17.58 31.06 -21.57
C ASP A 68 -16.09 30.90 -21.21
N SER A 69 -15.75 29.77 -20.63
CA SER A 69 -14.36 29.43 -20.32
C SER A 69 -13.73 28.71 -21.51
N ALA A 70 -12.49 29.09 -21.84
CA ALA A 70 -11.72 28.47 -22.89
C ALA A 70 -10.83 27.37 -22.31
N GLY A 71 -10.76 26.25 -23.00
CA GLY A 71 -10.02 25.10 -22.54
C GLY A 71 -9.56 24.20 -23.67
N PHE A 72 -9.07 23.04 -23.27
CA PHE A 72 -8.57 22.03 -24.19
C PHE A 72 -9.06 20.66 -23.72
N ALA A 73 -9.32 19.78 -24.68
CA ALA A 73 -9.83 18.46 -24.40
C ALA A 73 -9.21 17.40 -25.32
N VAL A 74 -9.11 16.20 -24.78
CA VAL A 74 -8.93 14.96 -25.55
C VAL A 74 -10.06 14.01 -25.18
N SER A 75 -10.65 13.37 -26.18
CA SER A 75 -11.62 12.30 -25.93
C SER A 75 -11.49 11.16 -26.94
N PHE A 76 -11.89 9.97 -26.53
CA PHE A 76 -11.89 8.75 -27.35
C PHE A 76 -13.06 7.83 -26.96
N GLU A 77 -13.37 6.87 -27.81
CA GLU A 77 -14.37 5.84 -27.52
C GLU A 77 -13.78 4.76 -26.61
N LEU A 78 -14.56 4.38 -25.59
CA LEU A 78 -14.26 3.36 -24.59
C LEU A 78 -15.46 2.41 -24.48
N GLY A 79 -15.54 1.46 -25.42
CA GLY A 79 -16.70 0.57 -25.57
C GLY A 79 -17.95 1.29 -26.10
N ALA A 80 -18.91 0.56 -26.66
CA ALA A 80 -20.13 1.16 -27.21
C ALA A 80 -21.27 1.18 -26.16
N PRO A 81 -21.99 2.30 -25.95
CA PRO A 81 -21.69 3.69 -26.31
C PRO A 81 -21.11 4.45 -25.09
N GLY A 82 -19.80 4.37 -24.89
CA GLY A 82 -19.09 5.07 -23.81
C GLY A 82 -17.94 5.91 -24.36
N TYR A 83 -17.88 7.19 -23.97
CA TYR A 83 -16.75 8.06 -24.29
C TYR A 83 -15.96 8.36 -23.01
N ALA A 84 -14.63 8.35 -23.13
CA ALA A 84 -13.72 8.78 -22.09
C ALA A 84 -12.79 9.87 -22.59
N GLY A 85 -12.23 10.66 -21.69
CA GLY A 85 -11.35 11.74 -22.07
C GLY A 85 -10.88 12.57 -20.89
N LEU A 86 -10.07 13.58 -21.19
CA LEU A 86 -9.56 14.54 -20.23
C LEU A 86 -9.84 15.94 -20.79
N ALA A 87 -10.30 16.84 -19.95
CA ALA A 87 -10.54 18.22 -20.33
C ALA A 87 -10.31 19.14 -19.15
N ALA A 88 -9.86 20.35 -19.45
CA ALA A 88 -9.79 21.42 -18.47
C ALA A 88 -10.08 22.76 -19.14
N VAL A 89 -10.68 23.67 -18.38
CA VAL A 89 -10.99 25.03 -18.80
C VAL A 89 -10.42 26.04 -17.80
N VAL A 90 -10.11 27.22 -18.30
CA VAL A 90 -9.57 28.36 -17.55
C VAL A 90 -10.33 29.63 -17.92
N ALA A 91 -10.06 30.73 -17.20
CA ALA A 91 -10.62 32.03 -17.52
C ALA A 91 -10.32 32.41 -18.99
N PRO A 92 -11.31 32.86 -19.79
CA PRO A 92 -11.12 33.10 -21.23
C PRO A 92 -10.07 34.18 -21.57
N GLY A 93 -9.80 35.11 -20.65
CA GLY A 93 -8.77 36.14 -20.80
C GLY A 93 -7.35 35.71 -20.40
N ASP A 94 -7.18 34.56 -19.76
CA ASP A 94 -5.89 34.09 -19.23
C ASP A 94 -5.14 33.25 -20.27
N ARG A 95 -4.38 33.92 -21.13
CA ARG A 95 -3.67 33.29 -22.26
C ARG A 95 -2.60 32.30 -21.81
N ASP A 96 -1.88 32.63 -20.75
CA ASP A 96 -0.83 31.77 -20.21
C ASP A 96 -1.43 30.51 -19.60
N ALA A 97 -2.50 30.64 -18.80
CA ALA A 97 -3.20 29.48 -18.26
C ALA A 97 -3.79 28.59 -19.36
N ARG A 98 -4.28 29.18 -20.46
CA ARG A 98 -4.80 28.43 -21.62
C ARG A 98 -3.70 27.64 -22.31
N GLU A 99 -2.52 28.23 -22.50
CA GLU A 99 -1.37 27.55 -23.11
C GLU A 99 -0.85 26.40 -22.23
N LEU A 100 -0.74 26.62 -20.91
CA LEU A 100 -0.38 25.56 -19.95
C LEU A 100 -1.41 24.43 -19.95
N THR A 101 -2.71 24.76 -20.03
CA THR A 101 -3.80 23.80 -20.12
C THR A 101 -3.72 22.95 -21.38
N ARG A 102 -3.48 23.59 -22.54
CA ARG A 102 -3.27 22.92 -23.82
C ARG A 102 -2.11 21.93 -23.73
N ARG A 103 -0.95 22.38 -23.24
CA ARG A 103 0.24 21.52 -23.07
C ARG A 103 -0.02 20.32 -22.15
N ALA A 104 -0.72 20.53 -21.04
CA ALA A 104 -1.05 19.45 -20.11
C ALA A 104 -1.92 18.38 -20.79
N VAL A 105 -2.97 18.80 -21.50
CA VAL A 105 -3.87 17.88 -22.22
C VAL A 105 -3.13 17.16 -23.35
N GLU A 106 -2.29 17.85 -24.12
CA GLU A 106 -1.48 17.24 -25.18
C GLU A 106 -0.50 16.18 -24.65
N ARG A 107 0.15 16.43 -23.51
CA ARG A 107 1.04 15.44 -22.87
C ARG A 107 0.30 14.18 -22.46
N TRP A 108 -0.89 14.33 -21.87
CA TRP A 108 -1.73 13.18 -21.54
C TRP A 108 -2.28 12.48 -22.79
N ALA A 109 -2.66 13.23 -23.82
CA ALA A 109 -3.09 12.68 -25.10
C ALA A 109 -2.01 11.81 -25.76
N ALA A 110 -0.74 12.21 -25.66
CA ALA A 110 0.40 11.49 -26.22
C ALA A 110 0.62 10.10 -25.59
N VAL A 111 0.10 9.87 -24.39
CA VAL A 111 0.24 8.57 -23.68
C VAL A 111 -1.06 7.78 -23.64
N LEU A 112 -2.10 8.18 -24.37
CA LEU A 112 -3.32 7.40 -24.51
C LEU A 112 -3.06 6.12 -25.32
N ARG A 113 -3.38 4.96 -24.74
CA ARG A 113 -3.24 3.66 -25.40
C ARG A 113 -3.96 2.55 -24.65
N THR A 114 -4.09 1.41 -25.31
CA THR A 114 -4.51 0.18 -24.64
C THR A 114 -3.44 -0.27 -23.64
N ARG A 115 -3.85 -0.60 -22.41
CA ARG A 115 -2.95 -1.09 -21.35
C ARG A 115 -3.50 -2.29 -20.59
N LEU A 116 -2.60 -3.14 -20.12
CA LEU A 116 -2.88 -4.09 -19.05
C LEU A 116 -2.62 -3.44 -17.70
N LEU A 117 -3.57 -3.53 -16.77
CA LEU A 117 -3.37 -3.17 -15.37
C LEU A 117 -3.24 -4.45 -14.56
N VAL A 118 -2.19 -4.56 -13.76
CA VAL A 118 -1.95 -5.73 -12.90
C VAL A 118 -1.88 -5.25 -11.46
N ALA A 119 -2.65 -5.84 -10.56
CA ALA A 119 -2.64 -5.44 -9.15
C ALA A 119 -2.54 -6.64 -8.22
N THR A 120 -2.07 -6.43 -6.99
CA THR A 120 -2.05 -7.49 -5.97
C THR A 120 -3.46 -7.83 -5.44
N GLY A 121 -4.43 -6.95 -5.69
CA GLY A 121 -5.77 -7.01 -5.10
C GLY A 121 -5.74 -6.48 -3.67
N SER A 122 -6.65 -6.92 -2.80
CA SER A 122 -6.67 -6.57 -1.37
C SER A 122 -5.49 -7.15 -0.55
N ALA A 123 -4.49 -7.74 -1.23
CA ALA A 123 -3.62 -8.78 -0.73
C ALA A 123 -2.10 -8.45 -0.61
N PRO A 124 -1.66 -7.25 -0.23
CA PRO A 124 -0.40 -7.18 0.51
C PRO A 124 -0.61 -7.41 2.02
N HIS A 125 -1.86 -7.42 2.49
CA HIS A 125 -2.20 -7.52 3.91
C HIS A 125 -2.21 -8.98 4.38
N CYS A 126 -1.35 -9.27 5.36
CA CYS A 126 -1.38 -10.57 6.05
C CYS A 126 -2.72 -10.76 6.78
N ARG A 127 -3.05 -12.00 7.16
CA ARG A 127 -4.30 -12.27 7.90
C ARG A 127 -4.47 -11.39 9.14
N GLY A 128 -3.41 -11.19 9.94
CA GLY A 128 -3.48 -10.34 11.14
C GLY A 128 -3.79 -8.87 10.82
N ALA A 129 -3.24 -8.32 9.74
CA ALA A 129 -3.55 -6.96 9.29
C ALA A 129 -5.01 -6.85 8.80
N ARG A 130 -5.53 -7.88 8.12
CA ARG A 130 -6.93 -7.94 7.69
C ARG A 130 -7.89 -8.04 8.88
N ASP A 131 -7.56 -8.88 9.86
CA ASP A 131 -8.34 -9.02 11.08
C ASP A 131 -8.39 -7.69 11.85
N LEU A 132 -7.27 -6.94 11.90
CA LEU A 132 -7.24 -5.59 12.49
C LEU A 132 -8.14 -4.61 11.74
N ALA A 133 -8.01 -4.53 10.42
CA ALA A 133 -8.82 -3.62 9.60
C ALA A 133 -10.32 -3.92 9.72
N GLU A 134 -10.69 -5.19 9.83
CA GLU A 134 -12.08 -5.60 10.08
C GLU A 134 -12.56 -5.19 11.48
N ALA A 135 -11.76 -5.44 12.53
CA ALA A 135 -12.09 -5.06 13.89
C ALA A 135 -12.27 -3.54 14.05
N VAL A 136 -11.41 -2.74 13.41
CA VAL A 136 -11.53 -1.27 13.39
C VAL A 136 -12.83 -0.84 12.70
N ARG A 137 -13.18 -1.46 11.58
CA ARG A 137 -14.43 -1.16 10.85
C ARG A 137 -15.66 -1.50 11.69
N GLN A 138 -15.68 -2.68 12.32
CA GLN A 138 -16.77 -3.11 13.18
C GLN A 138 -16.90 -2.23 14.41
N ALA A 139 -15.79 -1.86 15.05
CA ALA A 139 -15.78 -0.91 16.15
C ALA A 139 -16.39 0.43 15.71
N GLY A 140 -15.99 0.96 14.56
CA GLY A 140 -16.51 2.24 14.04
C GLY A 140 -18.00 2.21 13.67
N GLN A 141 -18.56 1.03 13.38
CA GLN A 141 -20.00 0.85 13.19
C GLN A 141 -20.76 0.71 14.52
N ALA A 142 -20.10 0.24 15.57
CA ALA A 142 -20.69 -0.04 16.88
C ALA A 142 -20.62 1.15 17.85
N THR A 143 -19.75 2.15 17.61
CA THR A 143 -19.62 3.34 18.46
C THR A 143 -19.90 4.63 17.72
N ALA A 144 -20.43 5.62 18.45
CA ALA A 144 -20.53 7.00 17.99
C ALA A 144 -19.23 7.81 18.28
N GLY A 145 -18.35 7.29 19.13
CA GLY A 145 -17.08 7.91 19.50
C GLY A 145 -15.92 7.54 18.55
N PRO A 146 -14.75 8.17 18.69
CA PRO A 146 -13.57 7.79 17.91
C PRO A 146 -13.11 6.37 18.24
N VAL A 147 -12.62 5.67 17.22
CA VAL A 147 -11.90 4.39 17.36
C VAL A 147 -10.41 4.67 17.37
N LEU A 148 -9.75 4.31 18.46
CA LEU A 148 -8.32 4.44 18.64
C LEU A 148 -7.65 3.11 18.28
N VAL A 149 -6.51 3.16 17.60
CA VAL A 149 -5.72 1.97 17.25
C VAL A 149 -4.35 2.06 17.90
N SER A 150 -4.00 1.06 18.71
CA SER A 150 -2.65 0.90 19.26
C SER A 150 -1.92 -0.22 18.52
N ALA A 151 -0.62 -0.05 18.30
CA ALA A 151 0.22 -1.01 17.57
C ALA A 151 -0.36 -1.36 16.18
N ALA A 152 -0.75 -0.32 15.42
CA ALA A 152 -1.31 -0.46 14.07
C ALA A 152 -0.33 -1.07 13.06
N GLY A 153 0.97 -1.05 13.37
CA GLY A 153 2.01 -1.64 12.53
C GLY A 153 1.95 -3.16 12.45
N GLY A 154 2.28 -3.70 11.28
CA GLY A 154 2.45 -5.14 11.07
C GLY A 154 3.79 -5.68 11.60
N CYS A 155 3.98 -7.01 11.59
CA CYS A 155 5.19 -7.67 12.08
C CYS A 155 6.50 -7.19 11.40
N GLY A 156 6.39 -6.65 10.19
CA GLY A 156 7.50 -6.16 9.39
C GLY A 156 7.75 -4.66 9.48
N THR A 157 7.03 -3.91 10.33
CA THR A 157 7.29 -2.47 10.52
C THR A 157 8.61 -2.25 11.25
N ALA A 158 9.28 -1.16 10.92
CA ALA A 158 10.53 -0.80 11.59
C ALA A 158 10.25 -0.61 13.09
N ALA A 159 11.16 -1.08 13.94
CA ALA A 159 11.00 -0.99 15.39
C ALA A 159 10.73 0.47 15.86
N ALA A 160 11.46 1.43 15.30
CA ALA A 160 11.33 2.85 15.61
C ALA A 160 9.92 3.43 15.32
N GLU A 161 9.21 2.87 14.34
CA GLU A 161 7.85 3.31 13.98
C GLU A 161 6.78 2.69 14.89
N ALA A 162 7.06 1.51 15.45
CA ALA A 162 6.13 0.80 16.33
C ALA A 162 6.16 1.28 17.78
N GLU A 163 7.18 2.05 18.19
CA GLU A 163 7.31 2.65 19.52
C GLU A 163 6.45 3.91 19.73
N GLY A 164 5.48 4.17 18.84
CA GLY A 164 4.50 5.24 19.01
C GLY A 164 3.73 5.09 20.33
N ALA A 165 3.61 6.19 21.08
CA ALA A 165 2.84 6.21 22.32
C ALA A 165 1.40 5.74 22.04
N ALA A 166 0.92 4.78 22.84
CA ALA A 166 -0.45 4.31 22.72
C ALA A 166 -1.41 5.50 22.94
N PRO A 167 -2.44 5.66 22.10
CA PRO A 167 -3.38 6.77 22.24
C PRO A 167 -4.11 6.68 23.58
N ALA A 168 -4.20 7.82 24.28
CA ALA A 168 -4.90 7.91 25.56
C ALA A 168 -6.42 7.89 25.32
N ALA A 169 -7.05 6.75 25.61
CA ALA A 169 -8.49 6.58 25.47
C ALA A 169 -9.28 7.39 26.50
N ARG A 170 -10.53 7.71 26.15
CA ARG A 170 -11.53 8.35 27.01
C ARG A 170 -12.76 7.46 27.19
N ALA A 171 -13.61 7.83 28.14
CA ALA A 171 -14.87 7.12 28.39
C ALA A 171 -15.74 7.05 27.13
N GLY A 172 -16.26 5.86 26.81
CA GLY A 172 -17.09 5.63 25.63
C GLY A 172 -16.34 5.47 24.30
N GLU A 173 -15.01 5.62 24.28
CA GLU A 173 -14.18 5.33 23.12
C GLU A 173 -13.86 3.83 23.04
N VAL A 174 -13.45 3.38 21.84
CA VAL A 174 -12.99 2.00 21.61
C VAL A 174 -11.50 2.02 21.30
N LEU A 175 -10.71 1.31 22.10
CA LEU A 175 -9.29 1.05 21.84
C LEU A 175 -9.15 -0.34 21.20
N VAL A 176 -8.80 -0.37 19.92
CA VAL A 176 -8.41 -1.59 19.21
C VAL A 176 -6.90 -1.79 19.37
N VAL A 177 -6.50 -2.90 19.96
CA VAL A 177 -5.11 -3.28 20.14
C VAL A 177 -4.69 -4.21 19.01
N GLY A 178 -3.69 -3.79 18.25
CA GLY A 178 -3.26 -4.45 17.04
C GLY A 178 -2.53 -5.78 17.23
N PRO A 179 -2.17 -6.45 16.12
CA PRO A 179 -1.64 -7.82 16.12
C PRO A 179 -0.29 -8.01 16.81
N LEU A 180 0.48 -6.91 16.97
CA LEU A 180 1.71 -6.87 17.76
C LEU A 180 1.45 -6.77 19.26
N GLY A 181 0.20 -6.54 19.69
CA GLY A 181 -0.19 -6.31 21.06
C GLY A 181 0.25 -4.95 21.62
N ALA A 182 -0.25 -4.62 22.80
CA ALA A 182 0.19 -3.46 23.60
C ALA A 182 0.70 -3.91 24.98
N PRO A 183 1.43 -3.06 25.72
CA PRO A 183 1.71 -3.30 27.14
C PRO A 183 0.42 -3.44 27.96
N ASP A 184 0.45 -4.25 29.02
CA ASP A 184 -0.70 -4.46 29.92
C ASP A 184 -1.21 -3.15 30.54
N GLN A 185 -0.29 -2.23 30.84
CA GLN A 185 -0.63 -0.92 31.37
C GLN A 185 -1.56 -0.14 30.46
N THR A 186 -1.36 -0.20 29.14
CA THR A 186 -2.22 0.47 28.15
C THR A 186 -3.66 -0.03 28.24
N ARG A 187 -3.85 -1.36 28.34
CA ARG A 187 -5.19 -1.94 28.50
C ARG A 187 -5.84 -1.55 29.82
N ARG A 188 -5.08 -1.62 30.92
CA ARG A 188 -5.57 -1.23 32.25
C ARG A 188 -5.99 0.23 32.31
N GLN A 189 -5.21 1.14 31.71
CA GLN A 189 -5.53 2.56 31.64
C GLN A 189 -6.81 2.83 30.86
N ALA A 190 -6.97 2.20 29.67
CA ALA A 190 -8.18 2.35 28.87
C ALA A 190 -9.43 1.81 29.59
N LEU A 191 -9.35 0.64 30.20
CA LEU A 191 -10.45 0.06 30.98
C LEU A 191 -10.80 0.93 32.20
N ALA A 192 -9.80 1.49 32.89
CA ALA A 192 -10.01 2.33 34.07
C ALA A 192 -10.78 3.62 33.79
N VAL A 193 -10.71 4.16 32.57
CA VAL A 193 -11.45 5.36 32.15
C VAL A 193 -12.78 5.03 31.47
N GLY A 194 -13.20 3.76 31.45
CA GLY A 194 -14.47 3.33 30.84
C GLY A 194 -14.44 3.22 29.31
N ALA A 195 -13.26 3.04 28.71
CA ALA A 195 -13.15 2.70 27.30
C ALA A 195 -13.36 1.19 27.07
N THR A 196 -13.81 0.82 25.87
CA THR A 196 -13.88 -0.59 25.45
C THR A 196 -12.56 -1.00 24.82
N VAL A 197 -11.99 -2.13 25.22
CA VAL A 197 -10.74 -2.65 24.64
C VAL A 197 -11.04 -3.87 23.78
N VAL A 198 -10.57 -3.87 22.54
CA VAL A 198 -10.70 -4.97 21.58
C VAL A 198 -9.30 -5.44 21.17
N ASP A 199 -8.90 -6.63 21.60
CA ASP A 199 -7.61 -7.23 21.21
C ASP A 199 -7.73 -8.01 19.91
N VAL A 200 -6.82 -7.74 18.96
CA VAL A 200 -6.77 -8.43 17.66
C VAL A 200 -5.42 -9.15 17.50
N PRO A 201 -5.17 -10.26 18.21
CA PRO A 201 -3.85 -10.88 18.26
C PRO A 201 -3.45 -11.57 16.96
N CYS A 202 -2.18 -11.46 16.56
CA CYS A 202 -1.64 -12.26 15.47
C CYS A 202 -1.39 -13.71 15.94
N ARG A 203 -2.16 -14.67 15.39
CA ARG A 203 -1.96 -16.11 15.68
C ARG A 203 -0.55 -16.61 15.37
N ARG A 204 0.13 -16.02 14.38
CA ARG A 204 1.51 -16.41 14.00
C ARG A 204 2.56 -15.87 14.93
N LEU A 205 2.36 -14.66 15.46
CA LEU A 205 3.24 -14.10 16.49
C LEU A 205 3.08 -14.89 17.80
N ALA A 206 1.85 -15.15 18.21
CA ALA A 206 1.57 -15.99 19.38
C ALA A 206 2.15 -17.41 19.24
N ALA A 207 2.12 -18.00 18.04
CA ALA A 207 2.76 -19.29 17.78
C ALA A 207 4.29 -19.25 17.91
N ALA A 208 4.93 -18.14 17.53
CA ALA A 208 6.38 -17.95 17.72
C ALA A 208 6.72 -17.76 19.22
N GLU A 209 5.93 -16.98 19.96
CA GLU A 209 6.07 -16.83 21.42
C GLU A 209 5.93 -18.19 22.14
N ALA A 210 4.91 -18.98 21.77
CA ALA A 210 4.70 -20.32 22.32
C ALA A 210 5.86 -21.27 22.01
N GLU A 211 6.46 -21.16 20.82
CA GLU A 211 7.63 -21.98 20.48
C GLU A 211 8.86 -21.58 21.29
N ILE A 212 9.11 -20.28 21.50
CA ILE A 212 10.19 -19.80 22.36
C ILE A 212 10.02 -20.39 23.76
N ALA A 213 8.81 -20.32 24.32
CA ALA A 213 8.50 -20.89 25.63
C ALA A 213 8.69 -22.41 25.66
N ARG A 214 8.31 -23.12 24.58
CA ARG A 214 8.51 -24.57 24.45
C ARG A 214 9.99 -24.96 24.42
N LEU A 215 10.81 -24.26 23.64
CA LEU A 215 12.26 -24.47 23.57
C LEU A 215 12.91 -24.22 24.94
N ALA A 216 12.59 -23.08 25.56
CA ALA A 216 13.10 -22.74 26.88
C ALA A 216 12.66 -23.74 27.96
N GLY A 217 11.40 -24.20 27.93
CA GLY A 217 10.87 -25.21 28.83
C GLY A 217 11.51 -26.60 28.66
N ALA A 218 12.04 -26.90 27.47
CA ALA A 218 12.89 -28.08 27.24
C ALA A 218 14.34 -27.88 27.72
N GLY A 219 14.66 -26.71 28.28
CA GLY A 219 16.01 -26.34 28.72
C GLY A 219 16.97 -26.06 27.56
N GLU A 220 16.45 -25.60 26.42
CA GLU A 220 17.26 -25.05 25.33
C GLU A 220 17.53 -23.56 25.56
N GLN A 221 18.70 -23.11 25.19
CA GLN A 221 19.09 -21.70 25.20
C GLN A 221 18.69 -21.09 23.86
N VAL A 222 17.64 -20.25 23.88
CA VAL A 222 16.96 -19.82 22.66
C VAL A 222 17.68 -18.64 22.01
N LEU A 223 18.10 -18.81 20.77
CA LEU A 223 18.54 -17.73 19.88
C LEU A 223 17.42 -17.37 18.89
N LEU A 224 17.18 -16.08 18.69
CA LEU A 224 16.21 -15.57 17.72
C LEU A 224 16.91 -15.24 16.40
N ALA A 225 16.50 -15.87 15.30
CA ALA A 225 16.95 -15.53 13.96
C ALA A 225 16.07 -14.43 13.35
N ALA A 226 16.68 -13.33 12.92
CA ALA A 226 16.00 -12.18 12.31
C ALA A 226 16.93 -11.45 11.33
N ARG A 227 16.49 -10.95 10.18
CA ARG A 227 17.33 -10.18 9.23
C ARG A 227 17.26 -8.67 9.40
N GLU A 228 16.11 -8.17 9.84
CA GLU A 228 15.80 -6.75 10.01
C GLU A 228 15.33 -6.48 11.44
N ASP A 229 15.62 -5.30 12.00
CA ASP A 229 15.15 -4.89 13.33
C ASP A 229 13.71 -4.36 13.25
N THR A 230 12.75 -5.29 13.35
CA THR A 230 11.32 -4.99 13.27
C THR A 230 10.67 -4.99 14.65
N ALA A 231 9.46 -4.42 14.74
CA ALA A 231 8.67 -4.45 15.96
C ALA A 231 8.45 -5.87 16.53
N ALA A 232 8.26 -6.86 15.65
CA ALA A 232 8.17 -8.26 16.05
C ALA A 232 9.48 -8.79 16.64
N VAL A 233 10.63 -8.41 16.08
CA VAL A 233 11.94 -8.79 16.62
C VAL A 233 12.13 -8.21 18.01
N ARG A 234 11.87 -6.92 18.21
CA ARG A 234 12.00 -6.27 19.53
C ARG A 234 11.12 -6.93 20.58
N ARG A 235 9.86 -7.23 20.23
CA ARG A 235 8.92 -7.92 21.13
C ARG A 235 9.44 -9.30 21.54
N LEU A 236 9.87 -10.11 20.57
CA LEU A 236 10.35 -11.47 20.85
C LEU A 236 11.70 -11.45 21.59
N ALA A 237 12.61 -10.55 21.21
CA ALA A 237 13.90 -10.38 21.86
C ALA A 237 13.79 -9.85 23.30
N GLY A 238 12.71 -9.12 23.62
CA GLY A 238 12.41 -8.68 24.99
C GLY A 238 11.92 -9.80 25.91
N SER A 239 11.64 -11.00 25.38
CA SER A 239 11.31 -12.16 26.21
C SER A 239 12.53 -12.60 27.03
N PRO A 240 12.39 -12.84 28.35
CA PRO A 240 13.49 -13.33 29.18
C PRO A 240 13.99 -14.73 28.77
N GLN A 241 13.25 -15.42 27.91
CA GLN A 241 13.60 -16.74 27.38
C GLN A 241 14.54 -16.66 26.16
N VAL A 242 14.68 -15.49 25.54
CA VAL A 242 15.57 -15.28 24.38
C VAL A 242 16.93 -14.80 24.88
N LEU A 243 17.97 -15.59 24.60
CA LEU A 243 19.35 -15.29 24.99
C LEU A 243 19.99 -14.22 24.10
N GLY A 244 19.61 -14.17 22.82
CA GLY A 244 20.18 -13.22 21.87
C GLY A 244 19.55 -13.32 20.49
N VAL A 245 19.80 -12.29 19.68
CA VAL A 245 19.35 -12.20 18.29
C VAL A 245 20.56 -12.38 17.36
N VAL A 246 20.42 -13.19 16.33
CA VAL A 246 21.41 -13.30 15.25
C VAL A 246 20.83 -12.80 13.95
N THR A 247 21.57 -11.92 13.27
CA THR A 247 21.10 -11.27 12.05
C THR A 247 21.86 -11.63 10.79
N GLY A 248 23.08 -12.13 10.92
CA GLY A 248 23.90 -12.59 9.80
C GLY A 248 24.85 -13.71 10.18
N ARG A 249 25.61 -14.15 9.18
CA ARG A 249 26.64 -15.19 9.36
C ARG A 249 27.70 -14.79 10.38
N GLN A 250 28.05 -13.51 10.42
CA GLN A 250 29.02 -12.98 11.39
C GLN A 250 28.48 -13.14 12.82
N ASP A 251 27.24 -12.73 13.05
CA ASP A 251 26.59 -12.87 14.37
C ASP A 251 26.52 -14.32 14.80
N CYS A 252 26.17 -15.23 13.87
CA CYS A 252 26.25 -16.67 14.14
C CYS A 252 27.67 -17.01 14.62
N ALA A 253 28.71 -16.77 13.82
CA ALA A 253 30.09 -17.12 14.20
C ALA A 253 30.56 -16.55 15.56
N GLN A 254 30.04 -15.39 15.96
CA GLN A 254 30.44 -14.69 17.18
C GLN A 254 29.58 -15.02 18.39
N VAL A 255 28.34 -15.47 18.21
CA VAL A 255 27.42 -15.70 19.32
C VAL A 255 27.98 -16.74 20.29
N ARG A 256 27.92 -16.42 21.57
CA ARG A 256 28.34 -17.31 22.67
C ARG A 256 27.10 -17.69 23.47
N VAL A 257 27.02 -18.97 23.78
CA VAL A 257 25.93 -19.57 24.53
C VAL A 257 26.53 -20.36 25.70
N PRO A 258 25.97 -20.31 26.91
CA PRO A 258 26.46 -21.07 28.06
C PRO A 258 26.74 -22.56 27.82
N ASP A 259 25.79 -23.34 27.32
CA ASP A 259 25.98 -24.73 26.87
C ASP A 259 25.73 -24.88 25.35
N PRO A 260 26.78 -25.06 24.55
CA PRO A 260 26.69 -25.30 23.10
C PRO A 260 25.85 -26.51 22.68
N ARG A 261 25.55 -27.45 23.60
CA ARG A 261 24.76 -28.66 23.30
C ARG A 261 23.26 -28.44 23.45
N ARG A 262 22.86 -27.30 24.05
CA ARG A 262 21.48 -26.97 24.42
C ARG A 262 21.07 -25.66 23.76
N VAL A 263 21.03 -25.64 22.43
CA VAL A 263 20.70 -24.45 21.64
C VAL A 263 19.38 -24.64 20.91
N GLY A 264 18.43 -23.75 21.17
CA GLY A 264 17.16 -23.66 20.47
C GLY A 264 17.17 -22.49 19.49
N VAL A 265 16.53 -22.62 18.33
CA VAL A 265 16.46 -21.52 17.35
C VAL A 265 15.01 -21.20 16.99
N ALA A 266 14.57 -19.99 17.33
CA ALA A 266 13.28 -19.43 16.94
C ALA A 266 13.45 -18.45 15.76
N LEU A 267 12.44 -18.34 14.89
CA LEU A 267 12.44 -17.43 13.74
C LEU A 267 11.49 -16.26 14.00
N SER A 268 11.92 -15.04 13.67
CA SER A 268 11.08 -13.85 13.79
C SER A 268 10.03 -13.77 12.66
N PRO A 269 8.72 -13.62 12.97
CA PRO A 269 7.68 -13.37 11.97
C PRO A 269 7.83 -12.01 11.27
N GLY A 270 7.16 -11.84 10.11
CA GLY A 270 7.21 -10.60 9.33
C GLY A 270 8.42 -10.47 8.41
N GLN A 271 9.23 -11.52 8.33
CA GLN A 271 10.39 -11.62 7.46
C GLN A 271 10.34 -12.94 6.69
N PRO A 272 10.89 -13.00 5.46
CA PRO A 272 10.91 -14.22 4.67
C PRO A 272 11.57 -15.39 5.41
N VAL A 273 10.92 -16.57 5.41
CA VAL A 273 11.33 -17.74 6.20
C VAL A 273 12.67 -18.30 5.72
N GLN A 274 12.88 -18.39 4.40
CA GLN A 274 14.08 -19.04 3.85
C GLN A 274 15.40 -18.36 4.26
N PRO A 275 15.55 -17.02 4.22
CA PRO A 275 16.71 -16.34 4.81
C PRO A 275 16.95 -16.66 6.29
N LEU A 276 15.90 -16.80 7.10
CA LEU A 276 16.03 -17.13 8.53
C LEU A 276 16.47 -18.58 8.75
N LEU A 277 15.97 -19.51 7.94
CA LEU A 277 16.43 -20.90 7.95
C LEU A 277 17.92 -21.03 7.65
N ARG A 278 18.47 -20.17 6.78
CA ARG A 278 19.92 -20.15 6.52
C ARG A 278 20.74 -19.74 7.76
N LEU A 279 20.20 -18.89 8.63
CA LEU A 279 20.84 -18.56 9.92
C LEU A 279 20.79 -19.77 10.86
N SER A 280 19.66 -20.48 10.91
CA SER A 280 19.53 -21.74 11.66
C SER A 280 20.58 -22.78 11.19
N ASP A 281 20.79 -22.91 9.88
CA ASP A 281 21.81 -23.81 9.33
C ASP A 281 23.25 -23.39 9.69
N GLU A 282 23.52 -22.09 9.77
CA GLU A 282 24.83 -21.57 10.20
C GLU A 282 25.07 -21.84 11.69
N LEU A 283 24.06 -21.64 12.54
CA LEU A 283 24.12 -21.99 13.95
C LEU A 283 24.32 -23.50 14.13
N ARG A 284 23.68 -24.34 13.30
CA ARG A 284 23.93 -25.79 13.30
C ARG A 284 25.37 -26.13 12.95
N ARG A 285 25.97 -25.46 11.96
CA ARG A 285 27.39 -25.64 11.62
C ARG A 285 28.32 -25.27 12.77
N GLN A 286 27.98 -24.23 13.53
CA GLN A 286 28.78 -23.74 14.65
C GLN A 286 28.67 -24.62 15.91
N PHE A 287 27.45 -24.99 16.31
CA PHE A 287 27.19 -25.68 17.58
C PHE A 287 27.05 -27.21 17.42
N GLY A 288 26.95 -27.71 16.20
CA GLY A 288 26.76 -29.13 15.87
C GLY A 288 25.32 -29.60 16.09
N HIS A 289 24.80 -29.43 17.31
CA HIS A 289 23.42 -29.78 17.68
C HIS A 289 22.59 -28.53 17.97
N ILE A 290 21.45 -28.38 17.29
CA ILE A 290 20.46 -27.34 17.59
C ILE A 290 19.04 -27.92 17.50
N VAL A 291 18.11 -27.37 18.27
CA VAL A 291 16.68 -27.66 18.18
C VAL A 291 15.99 -26.53 17.39
N PRO A 292 15.58 -26.76 16.14
CA PRO A 292 14.93 -25.73 15.34
C PRO A 292 13.47 -25.54 15.78
N GLN A 293 12.93 -24.34 15.53
CA GLN A 293 11.49 -24.09 15.59
C GLN A 293 10.75 -25.04 14.65
N HIS A 294 9.64 -25.61 15.14
CA HIS A 294 8.80 -26.52 14.38
C HIS A 294 8.17 -25.82 13.14
N PRO A 295 8.22 -26.41 11.93
CA PRO A 295 7.69 -25.77 10.72
C PRO A 295 6.20 -25.43 10.72
N SER A 296 5.41 -26.06 11.60
CA SER A 296 3.96 -25.72 11.77
C SER A 296 3.72 -24.30 12.28
N THR A 297 4.71 -23.68 12.94
CA THR A 297 4.59 -22.35 13.55
C THR A 297 5.16 -21.22 12.69
N TYR A 298 5.88 -21.54 11.59
CA TYR A 298 6.39 -20.52 10.66
C TYR A 298 5.29 -19.60 10.10
N CYS A 299 5.65 -18.36 9.82
CA CYS A 299 4.80 -17.38 9.16
C CYS A 299 5.30 -17.13 7.73
N PHE A 300 4.53 -17.54 6.73
CA PHE A 300 4.88 -17.37 5.31
C PHE A 300 4.33 -16.08 4.70
N GLU A 301 3.58 -15.27 5.46
CA GLU A 301 2.91 -14.06 4.95
C GLU A 301 3.91 -13.03 4.37
N ALA A 302 5.14 -12.97 4.90
CA ALA A 302 6.18 -12.10 4.36
C ALA A 302 6.73 -12.62 3.01
N ASP A 303 6.84 -13.94 2.83
CA ASP A 303 7.17 -14.56 1.55
C ASP A 303 6.04 -14.34 0.54
N ASP A 304 4.80 -14.65 0.92
CA ASP A 304 3.59 -14.47 0.10
C ASP A 304 3.45 -13.04 -0.40
N ARG A 305 3.69 -12.05 0.46
CA ARG A 305 3.65 -10.64 0.09
C ARG A 305 4.75 -10.28 -0.91
N ARG A 306 5.99 -10.70 -0.66
CA ARG A 306 7.11 -10.47 -1.60
C ARG A 306 6.83 -11.11 -2.96
N ASP A 307 6.36 -12.34 -2.95
CA ASP A 307 6.16 -13.12 -4.16
C ASP A 307 4.92 -12.64 -4.94
N SER A 308 3.91 -12.09 -4.26
CA SER A 308 2.80 -11.36 -4.88
C SER A 308 3.27 -10.09 -5.60
N VAL A 309 4.07 -9.25 -4.94
CA VAL A 309 4.65 -8.05 -5.56
C VAL A 309 5.50 -8.42 -6.78
N ARG A 310 6.32 -9.46 -6.66
CA ARG A 310 7.10 -10.00 -7.80
C ARG A 310 6.22 -10.51 -8.93
N ALA A 311 5.14 -11.22 -8.63
CA ALA A 311 4.22 -11.75 -9.64
C ALA A 311 3.49 -10.64 -10.40
N VAL A 312 3.18 -9.52 -9.74
CA VAL A 312 2.64 -8.31 -10.36
C VAL A 312 3.70 -7.62 -11.20
N ALA A 313 4.87 -7.33 -10.61
CA ALA A 313 5.96 -6.62 -11.27
C ALA A 313 6.51 -7.37 -12.50
N ALA A 314 6.52 -8.71 -12.49
CA ALA A 314 6.95 -9.52 -13.62
C ALA A 314 6.06 -9.40 -14.87
N LEU A 315 4.86 -8.84 -14.74
CA LEU A 315 3.95 -8.56 -15.86
C LEU A 315 3.87 -7.08 -16.23
N ALA A 316 4.61 -6.22 -15.54
CA ALA A 316 4.52 -4.77 -15.66
C ALA A 316 5.79 -4.17 -16.24
N ASP A 317 5.66 -3.14 -17.07
CA ASP A 317 6.79 -2.30 -17.48
C ASP A 317 7.08 -1.22 -16.42
N LEU A 318 6.04 -0.81 -15.69
CA LEU A 318 6.07 0.15 -14.59
C LEU A 318 5.30 -0.40 -13.38
N LEU A 319 5.95 -0.45 -12.22
CA LEU A 319 5.33 -0.73 -10.93
C LEU A 319 5.10 0.58 -10.15
N LEU A 320 3.85 0.85 -9.83
CA LEU A 320 3.43 1.89 -8.90
C LEU A 320 3.23 1.28 -7.50
N VAL A 321 3.95 1.79 -6.52
CA VAL A 321 3.83 1.42 -5.10
C VAL A 321 3.06 2.54 -4.39
N ALA A 322 1.79 2.30 -4.12
CA ALA A 322 0.94 3.19 -3.34
C ALA A 322 1.34 3.15 -1.86
N ALA A 323 1.62 4.29 -1.26
CA ALA A 323 2.11 4.37 0.11
C ALA A 323 1.59 5.61 0.84
N ALA A 324 1.69 5.61 2.18
CA ALA A 324 1.58 6.85 2.95
C ALA A 324 2.84 7.71 2.78
N PRO A 325 2.79 9.03 3.06
CA PRO A 325 3.98 9.85 3.16
C PRO A 325 4.99 9.27 4.16
N ASP A 326 6.28 9.29 3.81
CA ASP A 326 7.39 8.79 4.64
C ASP A 326 7.29 7.32 5.08
N ASP A 327 6.56 6.48 4.34
CA ASP A 327 6.39 5.05 4.66
C ASP A 327 7.62 4.22 4.28
N ALA A 328 8.39 3.77 5.29
CA ALA A 328 9.58 2.96 5.09
C ALA A 328 9.30 1.61 4.39
N GLU A 329 8.07 1.10 4.43
CA GLU A 329 7.69 -0.11 3.71
C GLU A 329 7.73 0.07 2.19
N ALA A 330 7.51 1.30 1.69
CA ALA A 330 7.47 1.57 0.26
C ALA A 330 8.81 1.21 -0.43
N ALA A 331 9.94 1.58 0.19
CA ALA A 331 11.27 1.22 -0.30
C ALA A 331 11.48 -0.30 -0.31
N ARG A 332 10.94 -1.01 0.67
CA ARG A 332 11.02 -2.47 0.76
C ARG A 332 10.22 -3.14 -0.36
N LEU A 333 8.97 -2.72 -0.60
CA LEU A 333 8.18 -3.25 -1.71
C LEU A 333 8.83 -2.93 -3.06
N ALA A 334 9.37 -1.71 -3.22
CA ALA A 334 10.07 -1.31 -4.43
C ALA A 334 11.31 -2.19 -4.70
N SER A 335 12.05 -2.58 -3.66
CA SER A 335 13.22 -3.45 -3.78
C SER A 335 12.91 -4.87 -4.27
N TRP A 336 11.63 -5.28 -4.25
CA TRP A 336 11.21 -6.62 -4.67
C TRP A 336 10.90 -6.72 -6.16
N ALA A 337 10.79 -5.57 -6.87
CA ALA A 337 10.61 -5.56 -8.30
C ALA A 337 11.80 -6.25 -9.02
N PRO A 338 11.56 -7.04 -10.07
CA PRO A 338 12.62 -7.60 -10.90
C PRO A 338 13.50 -6.50 -11.53
N PRO A 339 14.79 -6.78 -11.80
CA PRO A 339 15.63 -5.87 -12.56
C PRO A 339 14.99 -5.51 -13.92
N GLY A 340 15.04 -4.23 -14.29
CA GLY A 340 14.50 -3.73 -15.56
C GLY A 340 13.07 -3.20 -15.49
N VAL A 341 12.32 -3.47 -14.40
CA VAL A 341 11.00 -2.86 -14.19
C VAL A 341 11.18 -1.48 -13.57
N ALA A 342 10.58 -0.45 -14.19
CA ALA A 342 10.57 0.89 -13.58
C ALA A 342 9.70 0.88 -12.33
N VAL A 343 10.16 1.48 -11.23
CA VAL A 343 9.40 1.54 -9.98
C VAL A 343 9.21 3.00 -9.54
N ARG A 344 7.99 3.34 -9.11
CA ARG A 344 7.65 4.65 -8.54
C ARG A 344 6.81 4.46 -7.28
N VAL A 345 7.19 5.14 -6.21
CA VAL A 345 6.35 5.26 -5.01
C VAL A 345 5.46 6.48 -5.20
N VAL A 346 4.17 6.35 -4.91
CA VAL A 346 3.18 7.43 -5.04
C VAL A 346 2.31 7.52 -3.79
N THR A 347 2.04 8.74 -3.31
CA THR A 347 1.13 8.96 -2.17
C THR A 347 -0.26 9.45 -2.61
N GLY A 348 -0.42 9.79 -3.88
CA GLY A 348 -1.69 10.21 -4.47
C GLY A 348 -1.72 10.10 -5.99
N VAL A 349 -2.93 10.06 -6.56
CA VAL A 349 -3.15 9.98 -8.02
C VAL A 349 -2.51 11.17 -8.74
N ARG A 350 -2.56 12.37 -8.14
CA ARG A 350 -2.03 13.62 -8.72
C ARG A 350 -0.52 13.59 -8.97
N GLU A 351 0.24 12.72 -8.31
CA GLU A 351 1.70 12.59 -8.49
C GLU A 351 2.08 11.87 -9.77
N ILE A 352 1.18 11.08 -10.36
CA ILE A 352 1.48 10.29 -11.56
C ILE A 352 1.70 11.24 -12.74
N GLU A 353 2.86 11.10 -13.37
CA GLU A 353 3.25 11.90 -14.53
C GLU A 353 3.07 11.14 -15.85
N PRO A 354 2.65 11.82 -16.94
CA PRO A 354 2.46 11.16 -18.23
C PRO A 354 3.76 10.54 -18.76
N GLU A 355 4.92 11.14 -18.47
CA GLU A 355 6.23 10.64 -18.92
C GLU A 355 6.53 9.24 -18.39
N TRP A 356 6.04 8.90 -17.20
CA TRP A 356 6.23 7.56 -16.63
C TRP A 356 5.46 6.50 -17.42
N LEU A 357 4.42 6.90 -18.16
CA LEU A 357 3.52 6.04 -18.90
C LEU A 357 3.83 6.00 -20.41
N ALA A 358 4.81 6.78 -20.87
CA ALA A 358 5.28 6.76 -22.25
C ALA A 358 5.89 5.38 -22.56
N GLY A 359 5.46 4.75 -23.66
CA GLY A 359 5.93 3.40 -24.03
C GLY A 359 5.42 2.25 -23.17
N VAL A 360 4.88 2.51 -21.97
CA VAL A 360 4.37 1.49 -21.02
C VAL A 360 3.08 0.85 -21.52
N GLY A 361 3.13 -0.47 -21.75
CA GLY A 361 1.99 -1.31 -22.12
C GLY A 361 1.31 -1.98 -20.93
N ALA A 362 2.03 -2.22 -19.84
CA ALA A 362 1.50 -2.81 -18.61
C ALA A 362 1.92 -2.03 -17.35
N VAL A 363 0.94 -1.69 -16.51
CA VAL A 363 1.18 -1.00 -15.23
C VAL A 363 0.81 -1.93 -14.08
N GLY A 364 1.79 -2.21 -13.22
CA GLY A 364 1.62 -2.90 -11.96
C GLY A 364 1.24 -1.91 -10.85
N VAL A 365 0.29 -2.26 -9.99
CA VAL A 365 -0.08 -1.47 -8.81
C VAL A 365 -0.05 -2.37 -7.57
N THR A 366 0.73 -1.97 -6.59
CA THR A 366 0.75 -2.57 -5.25
C THR A 366 0.63 -1.48 -4.20
N GLU A 367 0.30 -1.84 -2.98
CA GLU A 367 0.17 -0.90 -1.86
C GLU A 367 0.92 -1.39 -0.62
N THR A 368 1.37 -0.45 0.21
CA THR A 368 1.89 -0.74 1.57
C THR A 368 0.73 -0.98 2.53
N VAL A 369 1.01 -1.54 3.71
CA VAL A 369 0.00 -1.73 4.76
C VAL A 369 -0.55 -0.42 5.31
N HIS A 370 0.22 0.67 5.22
CA HIS A 370 -0.17 1.98 5.72
C HIS A 370 -0.79 2.87 4.64
N ALA A 371 -0.80 2.43 3.38
CA ALA A 371 -1.48 3.14 2.31
C ALA A 371 -2.97 3.30 2.61
N SER A 372 -3.56 4.41 2.16
CA SER A 372 -5.02 4.55 2.20
C SER A 372 -5.67 3.41 1.42
N VAL A 373 -6.65 2.73 2.04
CA VAL A 373 -7.38 1.58 1.47
C VAL A 373 -7.99 1.88 0.10
N ALA A 374 -8.23 3.16 -0.21
CA ALA A 374 -8.79 3.58 -1.49
C ALA A 374 -7.72 3.88 -2.56
N LEU A 375 -6.45 4.11 -2.21
CA LEU A 375 -5.46 4.71 -3.09
C LEU A 375 -5.14 3.82 -4.30
N ALA A 376 -4.88 2.52 -4.11
CA ALA A 376 -4.65 1.61 -5.23
C ALA A 376 -5.86 1.55 -6.18
N GLY A 377 -7.07 1.54 -5.63
CA GLY A 377 -8.33 1.58 -6.40
C GLY A 377 -8.49 2.88 -7.18
N GLN A 378 -8.15 4.02 -6.58
CA GLN A 378 -8.18 5.35 -7.22
C GLN A 378 -7.15 5.42 -8.36
N ILE A 379 -5.94 4.91 -8.16
CA ILE A 379 -4.91 4.81 -9.20
C ILE A 379 -5.42 3.97 -10.38
N LEU A 380 -5.93 2.76 -10.10
CA LEU A 380 -6.47 1.88 -11.15
C LEU A 380 -7.64 2.55 -11.90
N ALA A 381 -8.55 3.22 -11.20
CA ALA A 381 -9.66 3.95 -11.79
C ALA A 381 -9.18 5.09 -12.71
N ALA A 382 -8.18 5.86 -12.27
CA ALA A 382 -7.60 6.94 -13.06
C ALA A 382 -6.90 6.43 -14.32
N LEU A 383 -6.11 5.34 -14.20
CA LEU A 383 -5.40 4.73 -15.33
C LEU A 383 -6.35 4.14 -16.38
N ARG A 384 -7.52 3.61 -15.98
CA ARG A 384 -8.60 3.19 -16.90
C ARG A 384 -9.15 4.33 -17.76
N GLY A 385 -8.96 5.58 -17.32
CA GLY A 385 -9.32 6.78 -18.08
C GLY A 385 -8.36 7.14 -19.21
N LEU A 386 -7.26 6.40 -19.40
CA LEU A 386 -6.20 6.70 -20.38
C LEU A 386 -6.22 5.80 -21.63
N GLY A 387 -7.31 5.06 -21.82
CA GLY A 387 -7.51 4.18 -22.98
C GLY A 387 -8.19 2.87 -22.59
N PRO A 388 -8.48 1.99 -23.57
CA PRO A 388 -9.00 0.65 -23.28
C PRO A 388 -8.06 -0.11 -22.34
N SER A 389 -8.57 -0.70 -21.28
CA SER A 389 -7.74 -1.44 -20.34
C SER A 389 -8.49 -2.59 -19.70
N ASP A 390 -7.76 -3.66 -19.38
CA ASP A 390 -8.23 -4.73 -18.50
C ASP A 390 -7.44 -4.71 -17.19
N THR A 391 -8.04 -5.21 -16.12
CA THR A 391 -7.41 -5.29 -14.79
C THR A 391 -7.37 -6.73 -14.30
N VAL A 392 -6.16 -7.24 -14.09
CA VAL A 392 -5.92 -8.58 -13.55
C VAL A 392 -5.37 -8.46 -12.14
N TYR A 393 -5.93 -9.25 -11.21
CA TYR A 393 -5.40 -9.38 -9.86
C TYR A 393 -4.52 -10.62 -9.76
N ARG A 394 -3.30 -10.47 -9.22
CA ARG A 394 -2.37 -11.58 -8.98
C ARG A 394 -1.81 -11.53 -7.56
N SER A 395 -1.95 -12.64 -6.85
CA SER A 395 -1.37 -12.84 -5.54
C SER A 395 -0.84 -14.26 -5.38
N VAL A 396 0.11 -14.40 -4.46
CA VAL A 396 0.66 -15.66 -4.00
C VAL A 396 0.17 -15.85 -2.57
N THR A 397 -0.26 -17.07 -2.22
CA THR A 397 -0.73 -17.37 -0.87
C THR A 397 -0.34 -18.79 -0.50
N THR A 398 0.37 -18.92 0.62
CA THR A 398 0.76 -20.19 1.21
C THR A 398 -0.36 -20.68 2.13
N ARG A 399 -0.95 -21.82 1.79
CA ARG A 399 -1.92 -22.53 2.66
C ARG A 399 -1.27 -23.76 3.25
N ARG A 400 -1.59 -24.05 4.52
CA ARG A 400 -1.15 -25.29 5.18
C ARG A 400 -2.16 -26.39 4.85
N ALA A 401 -1.67 -27.57 4.44
CA ALA A 401 -2.51 -28.77 4.37
C ALA A 401 -3.09 -29.02 5.78
N GLY A 402 -4.41 -29.16 5.87
CA GLY A 402 -5.16 -28.89 7.09
C GLY A 402 -4.75 -29.69 8.33
N THR A 403 -4.86 -29.04 9.49
CA THR A 403 -5.56 -29.63 10.63
C THR A 403 -6.95 -29.00 10.61
N GLY A 404 -7.98 -29.76 10.26
CA GLY A 404 -9.32 -29.25 9.92
C GLY A 404 -9.87 -28.23 10.94
N ARG A 405 -10.16 -27.03 10.42
CA ARG A 405 -11.13 -25.99 10.86
C ARG A 405 -10.63 -24.66 10.27
N GLU A 406 -11.02 -24.39 9.03
CA GLU A 406 -11.16 -23.01 8.53
C GLU A 406 -12.53 -22.48 8.93
#